data_AF-A0A919BUD8-F1
#
_entry.id   AF-A0A919BUD8-F1
#
_cell.length_a   1.000
_cell.length_b   1.000
_cell.length_c   1.000
_cell.angle_alpha   90.00
_cell.angle_beta   90.00
_cell.angle_gamma   90.00
#
_symmetry.space_group_name_H-M   'P 1'
#
loop_
_entity.id
_entity.type
_entity.pdbx_description
1 polymer ?
#
loop_
_entity_poly.entity_id
_entity_poly.type
_entity_poly.pdbx_seq_one_letter_code
_entity_poly.pdbx_strand_id
1 'polypeptide(L)' 'MPAYLVQHPAAQAQEDILIEDPRLQLTFQAGWAVFTDPNGVCLAIPAGQGAHIQRIDPDEEQPAPTKE' A
#
# COMPACT_ATOMS: atom_id res chain seq x y z
N MET A 1 -8.91 -10.17 1.24
CA MET A 1 -7.46 -10.33 1.53
C MET A 1 -6.80 -8.98 1.36
N PRO A 2 -6.04 -8.43 2.33
CA PRO A 2 -5.43 -7.12 2.19
C PRO A 2 -4.48 -7.06 0.98
N ALA A 3 -4.68 -6.07 0.12
CA ALA A 3 -3.85 -5.83 -1.05
C ALA A 3 -3.50 -4.34 -1.14
N TYR A 4 -2.23 -4.02 -1.40
CA TYR A 4 -1.77 -2.65 -1.56
C TYR A 4 -1.00 -2.49 -2.87
N LEU A 5 -1.37 -1.48 -3.64
CA LEU A 5 -0.62 -0.99 -4.78
C LEU A 5 0.23 0.20 -4.36
N VAL A 6 1.54 0.07 -4.54
CA VAL A 6 2.53 1.12 -4.33
C VAL A 6 2.95 1.64 -5.69
N GLN A 7 2.68 2.91 -5.96
CA GLN A 7 3.04 3.56 -7.21
C GLN A 7 4.18 4.54 -6.97
N HIS A 8 5.28 4.36 -7.70
CA HIS A 8 6.44 5.23 -7.57
C HIS A 8 6.38 6.39 -8.58
N PRO A 9 6.91 7.57 -8.24
CA PRO A 9 7.00 8.66 -9.20
C PRO A 9 7.82 8.25 -10.42
N ALA A 10 7.36 8.61 -11.62
CA ALA A 10 8.03 8.27 -12.89
C ALA A 10 9.51 8.68 -12.95
N ALA A 11 9.90 9.73 -12.19
CA ALA A 11 11.28 10.20 -12.09
C ALA A 11 12.24 9.20 -11.41
N GLN A 12 11.74 8.25 -10.63
CA GLN A 12 12.57 7.27 -9.91
C GLN A 12 12.79 5.96 -10.68
N ALA A 13 12.20 5.81 -11.88
CA ALA A 13 12.33 4.60 -12.72
C ALA A 13 12.09 3.27 -11.95
N GLN A 14 11.29 3.32 -10.88
CA GLN A 14 10.95 2.16 -10.07
C GLN A 14 9.57 1.66 -10.50
N GLU A 15 9.44 0.35 -10.65
CA GLU A 15 8.18 -0.27 -11.04
C GLU A 15 7.15 -0.20 -9.91
N ASP A 16 5.87 -0.17 -10.28
CA ASP A 16 4.77 -0.26 -9.34
C ASP A 16 4.79 -1.63 -8.65
N ILE A 17 4.51 -1.65 -7.34
CA ILE A 17 4.59 -2.86 -6.51
C ILE A 17 3.20 -3.20 -6.00
N LEU A 18 2.77 -4.44 -6.24
CA LEU A 18 1.59 -5.03 -5.61
C LEU A 18 2.02 -5.93 -4.45
N ILE A 19 1.47 -5.70 -3.26
CA ILE A 19 1.74 -6.50 -2.06
C ILE A 19 0.43 -7.05 -1.53
N GLU A 20 0.36 -8.36 -1.36
CA GLU A 20 -0.84 -9.08 -0.96
C GLU A 20 -0.48 -10.13 0.10
N ASP A 21 -1.05 -10.01 1.30
CA ASP A 21 -0.96 -11.06 2.31
C ASP A 21 -2.17 -10.97 3.27
N PRO A 22 -2.81 -12.10 3.64
CA PRO A 22 -3.95 -12.11 4.56
C PRO A 22 -3.70 -11.46 5.93
N ARG A 23 -2.43 -11.41 6.35
CA ARG A 23 -1.96 -10.89 7.64
C ARG A 23 -1.07 -9.64 7.45
N LEU A 24 -1.12 -9.03 6.27
CA LEU A 24 -0.39 -7.81 5.95
C LEU A 24 -0.87 -6.64 6.83
N GLN A 25 0.07 -5.93 7.42
CA GLN A 25 -0.18 -4.74 8.21
C GLN A 25 0.64 -3.58 7.65
N LEU A 26 0.02 -2.42 7.52
CA LEU A 26 0.67 -1.16 7.15
C LEU A 26 0.71 -0.24 8.37
N THR A 27 1.92 0.22 8.72
CA THR A 27 2.12 1.18 9.81
C THR A 27 2.91 2.40 9.32
N PHE A 28 2.56 3.58 9.82
CA PHE A 28 3.30 4.81 9.56
C PHE A 28 4.07 5.21 10.81
N GLN A 29 5.41 5.18 10.75
CA GLN A 29 6.27 5.51 11.88
C GLN A 29 7.56 6.19 11.44
N ALA A 30 7.99 7.22 12.18
CA ALA A 30 9.26 7.91 11.97
C ALA A 30 9.51 8.38 10.51
N GLY A 31 8.45 8.75 9.78
CA GLY A 31 8.55 9.16 8.38
C GLY A 31 8.66 8.00 7.39
N TRP A 32 8.25 6.79 7.78
CA TRP A 32 8.22 5.60 6.95
C TRP A 32 6.81 5.01 6.90
N ALA A 33 6.46 4.46 5.74
CA ALA A 33 5.39 3.49 5.58
C ALA A 33 6.01 2.09 5.63
N VAL A 34 5.64 1.27 6.60
CA VAL A 34 6.22 -0.05 6.84
C VAL A 34 5.14 -1.11 6.72
N PHE A 35 5.32 -2.00 5.76
CA PHE A 35 4.53 -3.20 5.54
C PHE A 35 5.16 -4.37 6.29
N THR A 36 4.38 -5.03 7.14
CA THR A 36 4.80 -6.19 7.92
C THR A 36 3.85 -7.36 7.76
N ASP A 37 4.41 -8.56 7.77
CA ASP A 37 3.71 -9.84 7.89
C ASP A 37 4.23 -10.58 9.16
N PRO A 38 3.77 -11.82 9.42
CA PRO A 38 4.27 -12.59 10.56
C PRO A 38 5.74 -13.03 10.50
N ASN A 39 6.40 -12.88 9.35
CA ASN A 39 7.82 -13.15 9.17
C ASN A 39 8.68 -11.89 9.39
N GLY A 40 8.07 -10.70 9.41
CA GLY A 40 8.73 -9.44 9.73
C GLY A 40 8.37 -8.32 8.74
N VAL A 41 9.35 -7.48 8.42
CA VAL A 41 9.18 -6.36 7.47
C VAL A 41 9.25 -6.90 6.04
N CYS A 42 8.20 -6.66 5.26
CA CYS A 42 8.10 -7.03 3.86
C CYS A 42 8.57 -5.89 2.95
N LEU A 43 8.17 -4.65 3.27
CA LEU A 43 8.56 -3.45 2.54
C LEU A 43 8.58 -2.24 3.47
N ALA A 44 9.53 -1.33 3.29
CA ALA A 44 9.57 -0.05 3.97
C ALA A 44 9.84 1.07 2.97
N ILE A 45 8.99 2.09 2.97
CA ILE A 45 9.05 3.22 2.04
C ILE A 45 9.22 4.52 2.84
N PRO A 46 10.27 5.32 2.58
CA PRO A 46 10.42 6.62 3.23
C PRO A 46 9.44 7.62 2.65
N ALA A 47 8.86 8.48 3.49
CA ALA A 47 7.89 9.50 3.09
C ALA A 47 8.46 10.49 2.05
N GLY A 48 9.77 10.71 2.06
CA GLY A 48 10.46 11.56 1.08
C GLY A 48 10.53 10.96 -0.34
N GLN A 49 10.17 9.68 -0.52
CA GLN A 49 10.18 9.03 -1.81
C GLN A 49 8.99 9.45 -2.69
N GLY A 50 7.92 10.00 -2.11
CA GLY A 50 6.74 10.44 -2.83
C GLY A 50 5.92 9.30 -3.46
N ALA A 51 6.08 8.06 -2.97
CA ALA A 51 5.28 6.94 -3.43
C ALA A 51 3.81 7.08 -2.99
N HIS A 52 2.90 6.67 -3.87
CA HIS A 52 1.47 6.64 -3.60
C HIS A 52 1.09 5.22 -3.16
N ILE A 53 0.49 5.09 -1.97
CA ILE A 53 0.09 3.80 -1.41
C ILE A 53 -1.44 3.73 -1.43
N GLN A 54 -1.99 2.78 -2.18
CA GLN A 54 -3.43 2.55 -2.28
C GLN A 54 -3.78 1.14 -1.82
N ARG A 55 -4.78 1.02 -0.94
CA ARG A 55 -5.38 -0.28 -0.61
C ARG A 55 -6.38 -0.66 -1.70
N ILE A 56 -6.30 -1.89 -2.20
CA ILE A 56 -7.09 -2.41 -3.33
C ILE A 56 -7.70 -3.78 -3.00
N ASP A 57 -8.21 -3.93 -1.78
CA ASP A 57 -8.77 -5.19 -1.31
C ASP A 57 -9.83 -5.73 -2.29
N PRO A 58 -9.81 -7.03 -2.64
CA PRO A 58 -10.70 -7.63 -3.63
C PRO A 58 -12.18 -7.69 -3.20
N ASP A 59 -12.53 -7.21 -2.00
CA ASP A 59 -13.88 -7.21 -1.43
C ASP A 59 -14.42 -5.81 -1.08
N GLU A 60 -13.67 -4.71 -1.32
CA GLU A 60 -14.23 -3.36 -1.23
C GLU A 60 -14.91 -2.99 -2.57
N GLU A 61 -16.04 -3.64 -2.84
CA GLU A 61 -17.10 -3.01 -3.64
C GLU A 61 -17.44 -1.68 -2.95
N GLN A 62 -16.87 -0.58 -3.43
CA GLN A 62 -17.32 0.76 -3.06
C GLN A 62 -18.84 0.79 -3.23
N PRO A 63 -19.65 1.06 -2.17
CA PRO A 63 -21.07 1.29 -2.38
C PRO A 63 -21.17 2.46 -3.34
N ALA A 64 -21.73 2.21 -4.54
CA ALA A 64 -21.96 3.25 -5.52
C ALA A 64 -22.64 4.45 -4.82
N PRO A 65 -22.19 5.70 -5.05
CA PRO A 65 -22.80 6.84 -4.39
C PRO A 65 -24.29 6.83 -4.71
N THR A 66 -25.13 6.64 -3.68
CA THR A 66 -26.58 6.72 -3.84
C THR A 66 -26.87 8.17 -4.16
N LYS A 67 -27.21 8.43 -5.42
CA LYS A 67 -27.65 9.74 -5.89
C LYS A 67 -29.07 9.96 -5.37
N GLU A 68 -29.22 10.92 -4.45
CA GLU A 68 -30.52 11.49 -4.07
C GLU A 68 -31.13 12.31 -5.22
#